data_AF-A0A9E5EFR3-F1
#
_entry.id   AF-A0A9E5EFR3-F1
#
_cell.length_a   1.000
_cell.length_b   1.000
_cell.length_c   1.000
_cell.angle_alpha   90.00
_cell.angle_beta   90.00
_cell.angle_gamma   90.00
#
_symmetry.space_group_name_H-M   'P 1'
#
loop_
_entity.id
_entity.type
_entity.pdbx_description
1 polymer ?
#
loop_
_entity_poly.entity_id
_entity_poly.type
_entity_poly.pdbx_seq_one_letter_code
_entity_poly.pdbx_strand_id
1 'polypeptide(L)' 'SLKNLYQEAGVPPWQRQIPLLFMDDELIAVEGLGVSIAHLTTEGQRVWPEWSYLD' A
#
# COMPACT_ATOMS: atom_id res chain seq x y z
N SER A 1 6.62 10.20 -4.30
CA SER A 1 5.38 9.94 -5.08
C SER A 1 5.23 8.43 -5.28
N LEU A 2 4.03 7.92 -5.53
CA LEU A 2 3.82 6.48 -5.76
C LEU A 2 4.66 5.95 -6.94
N LYS A 3 4.85 6.76 -7.99
CA LYS A 3 5.75 6.45 -9.10
C LYS A 3 7.19 6.15 -8.66
N ASN A 4 7.75 6.95 -7.75
CA ASN A 4 9.12 6.77 -7.29
C ASN A 4 9.24 5.50 -6.44
N LEU A 5 8.27 5.24 -5.56
CA LEU A 5 8.26 4.01 -4.75
C LEU A 5 8.23 2.76 -5.64
N TYR A 6 7.44 2.76 -6.72
CA TYR A 6 7.49 1.67 -7.71
C TYR A 6 8.85 1.52 -8.39
N GLN A 7 9.55 2.62 -8.67
CA GLN A 7 10.89 2.57 -9.27
C GLN A 7 11.93 2.01 -8.30
N GLU A 8 11.90 2.46 -7.04
CA GLU A 8 12.79 2.00 -5.97
C GLU A 8 12.59 0.50 -5.66
N ALA A 9 11.33 0.03 -5.69
CA ALA A 9 10.99 -1.38 -5.52
C ALA A 9 11.20 -2.23 -6.80
N GLY A 10 11.63 -1.63 -7.91
CA GLY A 10 11.84 -2.34 -9.17
C GLY A 10 10.56 -2.84 -9.85
N VAL A 11 9.39 -2.28 -9.52
CA VAL A 11 8.09 -2.69 -10.07
C VAL A 11 7.91 -2.11 -11.49
N PRO A 12 7.86 -2.97 -12.52
CA PRO A 12 7.71 -2.53 -13.88
C PRO A 12 6.30 -1.94 -14.13
N PRO A 13 6.13 -1.04 -15.13
CA PRO A 13 4.86 -0.34 -15.36
C PRO A 13 3.63 -1.25 -15.51
N TRP A 14 3.77 -2.42 -16.16
CA TRP A 14 2.66 -3.36 -16.38
C TRP A 14 2.22 -4.10 -15.11
N GLN A 15 3.05 -4.13 -14.06
CA GLN A 15 2.72 -4.73 -12.76
C GLN A 15 2.20 -3.69 -11.75
N ARG A 16 1.91 -2.45 -12.16
CA ARG A 16 1.40 -1.40 -11.25
C ARG A 16 -0.11 -1.40 -11.10
N GLN A 17 -0.82 -2.27 -11.83
CA GLN A 17 -2.24 -2.52 -11.61
C GLN A 17 -2.40 -3.49 -10.45
N ILE A 18 -2.15 -2.98 -9.24
CA ILE A 18 -2.22 -3.71 -7.99
C ILE A 18 -3.20 -3.02 -7.03
N PRO A 19 -3.75 -3.74 -6.03
CA PRO A 19 -4.61 -3.16 -5.02
C PRO A 19 -3.98 -1.97 -4.30
N LEU A 20 -4.76 -0.90 -4.20
CA LEU A 20 -4.46 0.31 -3.45
C LEU A 20 -5.55 0.51 -2.41
N LEU A 21 -5.17 0.69 -1.14
CA LEU A 21 -6.10 1.00 -0.07
C LEU A 21 -6.09 2.51 0.19
N PHE A 22 -7.26 3.13 0.10
CA PHE A 22 -7.46 4.53 0.43
C PHE A 22 -8.38 4.69 1.64
N MET A 23 -8.15 5.74 2.42
CA MET A 23 -9.02 6.20 3.51
C MET A 23 -9.07 7.73 3.44
N ASP A 24 -10.26 8.31 3.36
CA ASP A 24 -10.45 9.77 3.23
C ASP A 24 -9.58 10.41 2.13
N ASP A 25 -9.56 9.77 0.96
CA ASP A 25 -8.75 10.15 -0.22
C ASP A 25 -7.21 10.05 -0.03
N GLU A 26 -6.74 9.56 1.11
CA GLU A 26 -5.33 9.32 1.37
C GLU A 26 -4.93 7.86 1.09
N LEU A 27 -3.78 7.67 0.42
CA LEU A 27 -3.25 6.34 0.14
C LEU A 27 -2.61 5.74 1.41
N ILE A 28 -3.19 4.65 1.91
CA ILE A 28 -2.82 4.03 3.17
C ILE A 28 -1.94 2.80 2.97
N ALA A 29 -2.23 1.98 1.96
CA ALA A 29 -1.45 0.78 1.68
C ALA A 29 -1.43 0.44 0.20
N VAL A 30 -0.35 -0.20 -0.22
CA VAL A 30 -0.14 -0.69 -1.57
C VAL A 30 0.35 -2.13 -1.47
N GLU A 31 -0.36 -3.06 -2.11
CA GLU A 31 0.06 -4.47 -2.14
C GLU A 31 1.51 -4.61 -2.60
N GLY A 32 2.29 -5.46 -1.94
CA GLY A 32 3.68 -5.73 -2.32
C GLY A 32 4.67 -4.57 -2.12
N LEU A 33 4.22 -3.41 -1.62
CA LEU A 33 5.08 -2.23 -1.43
C LEU A 33 5.10 -1.76 0.03
N GLY A 34 3.94 -1.68 0.69
CA GLY A 34 3.86 -1.37 2.12
C GLY A 34 2.72 -0.44 2.52
N VAL A 35 2.83 0.12 3.72
CA VAL A 35 1.84 1.00 4.36
C VAL A 35 2.40 2.41 4.57
N SER A 36 1.50 3.39 4.60
CA SER A 36 1.82 4.80 4.80
C SER A 36 2.32 5.04 6.21
N ILE A 37 3.55 5.56 6.34
CA ILE A 37 4.16 5.85 7.64
C ILE A 37 3.37 6.90 8.44
N ALA A 38 2.70 7.83 7.75
CA ALA A 38 1.87 8.86 8.37
C ALA A 38 0.64 8.27 9.10
N HIS A 39 0.25 7.04 8.75
CA HIS A 39 -0.92 6.35 9.29
C HIS A 39 -0.54 5.24 10.28
N LEU A 40 0.73 5.09 10.59
CA LEU A 40 1.18 4.18 11.63
C LEU A 40 1.02 4.83 13.01
N THR A 41 0.62 4.01 13.98
CA THR A 41 0.56 4.40 15.40
C THR A 41 1.34 3.39 16.23
N THR A 42 1.98 3.85 17.31
CA THR A 42 2.60 2.98 18.31
C THR A 42 1.66 2.65 19.47
N GLU A 43 0.50 3.29 19.52
CA GLU A 43 -0.47 3.21 20.62
C GLU A 43 -1.84 2.72 20.12
N GLY A 44 -2.63 2.13 21.02
CA GLY A 44 -3.98 1.66 20.72
C GLY A 44 -4.04 0.42 19.82
N GLN A 45 -5.25 0.14 19.32
CA GLN A 45 -5.51 -0.98 18.42
C GLN A 45 -4.92 -0.68 17.04
N ARG A 46 -4.34 -1.72 16.43
CA ARG A 46 -3.79 -1.67 15.07
C ARG A 46 -4.38 -2.78 14.23
N VAL A 47 -4.53 -2.49 12.95
CA VAL A 47 -4.93 -3.46 11.93
C VAL A 47 -3.89 -3.46 10.83
N TRP A 48 -3.74 -4.61 10.18
CA TRP A 48 -2.89 -4.76 9.02
C TRP A 48 -3.75 -5.21 7.85
N PRO A 49 -3.65 -4.57 6.67
CA PRO A 49 -4.41 -5.01 5.51
C PRO A 49 -3.88 -6.36 5.01
N GLU A 50 -4.80 -7.27 4.71
CA GLU A 50 -4.51 -8.53 4.05
C GLU A 50 -5.16 -8.53 2.66
N TRP A 51 -4.40 -8.94 1.66
CA TRP A 51 -4.86 -9.05 0.28
C TRP A 51 -5.19 -10.51 0.02
N SER A 52 -6.42 -10.78 -0.40
CA SER A 52 -6.86 -12.12 -0.78
C SER A 52 -7.53 -12.05 -2.14
N TYR A 53 -7.24 -13.07 -2.95
CA TYR A 53 -7.87 -13.29 -4.24
C TYR A 53 -8.82 -14.47 -4.06
N LEU A 54 -10.08 -14.31 -4.44
CA LEU A 54 -11.00 -15.43 -4.48
C LEU A 54 -10.61 -16.31 -5.68
N ASP A 55 -10.42 -17.61 -5.42
CA ASP A 55 -10.20 -18.63 -6.46
C ASP A 55 -11.41 -18.76 -7.40
#